data_AF-A0A7V8E2J9-F1
#
_entry.id   AF-A0A7V8E2J9-F1
#
_cell.length_a   1.000
_cell.length_b   1.000
_cell.length_c   1.000
_cell.angle_alpha   90.00
_cell.angle_beta   90.00
_cell.angle_gamma   90.00
#
_symmetry.space_group_name_H-M   'P 1'
#
loop_
_entity.id
_entity.type
_entity.pdbx_description
1 polymer ?
#
loop_
_entity_poly.entity_id
_entity_poly.type
_entity_poly.pdbx_seq_one_letter_code
_entity_poly.pdbx_strand_id
1 'polypeptide(L)'
;MLRAPGRRNPEQELLIVFADLTRFMAGARGTPDATLADLVDDYYRFAESQVTKSGGRIVKFMGDAFLAVWPGDRAAAAAASLPALKRDADAWWARKGWESRLVVKAHFGRAVAGPFGENGRFDVIGNEVNIAATLPARTIAISPEAFRCLGEAERKGWKKHTPQVVYIPSDDPRP
;
A
#
# COMPACT_ATOMS: atom_id res chain seq x y z
N MET A 1 -13.68 10.79 -36.50
CA MET A 1 -12.72 11.73 -35.86
C MET A 1 -11.58 10.90 -35.26
N LEU A 2 -10.40 10.90 -35.88
CA LEU A 2 -9.22 10.24 -35.30
C LEU A 2 -8.73 11.08 -34.11
N ARG A 3 -8.67 10.46 -32.93
CA ARG A 3 -8.06 11.04 -31.72
C ARG A 3 -6.63 11.47 -32.06
N ALA A 4 -6.27 12.72 -31.74
CA ALA A 4 -4.86 13.14 -31.67
C ALA A 4 -4.08 12.11 -30.83
N PRO A 5 -2.79 11.82 -31.12
CA PRO A 5 -2.01 10.86 -30.35
C PRO A 5 -2.04 11.27 -28.88
N GLY A 6 -2.87 10.56 -28.11
CA GLY A 6 -3.14 10.90 -26.73
C GLY A 6 -1.86 10.78 -25.94
N ARG A 7 -1.50 11.84 -25.21
CA ARG A 7 -0.39 11.86 -24.26
C ARG A 7 -0.44 10.57 -23.42
N ARG A 8 0.51 9.67 -23.66
CA ARG A 8 0.64 8.44 -22.86
C ARG A 8 1.13 8.83 -21.47
N ASN A 9 0.57 8.22 -20.44
CA ASN A 9 1.12 8.35 -19.10
C ASN A 9 2.54 7.75 -19.08
N PRO A 10 3.52 8.45 -18.49
CA PRO A 10 4.89 7.95 -18.44
C PRO A 10 5.01 6.81 -17.43
N GLU A 11 5.96 5.91 -17.67
CA GLU A 11 6.50 5.06 -16.62
C GLU A 11 7.31 5.90 -15.64
N GLN A 12 7.15 5.61 -14.36
CA GLN A 12 7.82 6.30 -13.26
C GLN A 12 8.32 5.26 -12.28
N GLU A 13 9.51 5.49 -11.72
CA GLU A 13 9.97 4.74 -10.55
C GLU A 13 9.16 5.15 -9.33
N LEU A 14 8.53 4.18 -8.68
CA LEU A 14 7.62 4.41 -7.57
C LEU A 14 7.88 3.40 -6.46
N LEU A 15 7.82 3.88 -5.21
CA LEU A 15 7.48 3.01 -4.09
C LEU A 15 5.96 2.88 -4.06
N ILE A 16 5.46 1.67 -4.29
CA ILE A 16 4.05 1.32 -4.34
C ILE A 16 3.71 0.63 -3.02
N VAL A 17 2.71 1.15 -2.31
CA VAL A 17 2.30 0.64 -1.01
C VAL A 17 0.81 0.32 -1.01
N PHE A 18 0.50 -0.91 -0.64
CA PHE A 18 -0.84 -1.29 -0.22
C PHE A 18 -0.87 -1.37 1.30
N ALA A 19 -1.87 -0.76 1.91
CA ALA A 19 -2.13 -0.88 3.33
C ALA A 19 -3.58 -1.28 3.57
N ASP A 20 -3.82 -2.17 4.52
CA ASP A 20 -5.13 -2.75 4.82
C ASP A 20 -5.27 -3.02 6.32
N LEU A 21 -6.48 -3.12 6.86
CA LEU A 21 -6.69 -3.34 8.29
C LEU A 21 -7.05 -4.80 8.58
N THR A 22 -6.36 -5.39 9.56
CA THR A 22 -6.87 -6.60 10.18
C THR A 22 -8.14 -6.30 10.97
N ARG A 23 -9.06 -7.27 11.01
CA ARG A 23 -10.26 -7.26 11.88
C ARG A 23 -11.23 -6.08 11.66
N PHE A 24 -11.07 -5.24 10.64
CA PHE A 24 -12.01 -4.15 10.38
C PHE A 24 -13.44 -4.67 10.17
N MET A 25 -13.61 -5.68 9.32
CA MET A 25 -14.93 -6.30 9.13
C MET A 25 -15.51 -6.92 10.41
N ALA A 26 -14.67 -7.30 11.38
CA ALA A 26 -15.15 -7.79 12.66
C ALA A 26 -15.71 -6.67 13.55
N GLY A 27 -15.05 -5.51 13.60
CA GLY A 27 -15.57 -4.33 14.30
C GLY A 27 -16.78 -3.70 13.59
N ALA A 28 -16.83 -3.77 12.27
CA ALA A 28 -17.92 -3.20 11.47
C ALA A 28 -19.28 -3.87 11.72
N ARG A 29 -19.32 -5.18 12.02
CA ARG A 29 -20.57 -5.97 12.15
C ARG A 29 -21.56 -5.45 13.19
N GLY A 30 -21.13 -4.68 14.17
CA GLY A 30 -21.99 -4.09 15.21
C GLY A 30 -22.06 -2.56 15.17
N THR A 31 -21.46 -1.93 14.17
CA THR A 31 -21.38 -0.47 14.04
C THR A 31 -22.42 0.01 13.03
N PRO A 32 -23.30 0.97 13.37
CA PRO A 32 -24.23 1.54 12.41
C PRO A 32 -23.50 2.16 11.21
N ASP A 33 -24.03 1.97 10.00
CA ASP A 33 -23.35 2.37 8.75
C ASP A 33 -22.94 3.84 8.71
N ALA A 34 -23.79 4.75 9.21
CA ALA A 34 -23.45 6.18 9.26
C ALA A 34 -22.25 6.46 10.18
N THR A 35 -22.21 5.84 11.35
CA THR A 35 -21.08 5.95 12.29
C THR A 35 -19.81 5.32 11.71
N LEU A 36 -19.94 4.21 10.99
CA LEU A 36 -18.81 3.58 10.32
C LEU A 36 -18.27 4.47 9.20
N ALA A 37 -19.15 5.11 8.42
CA ALA A 37 -18.77 6.02 7.36
C ALA A 37 -18.01 7.24 7.91
N ASP A 38 -18.50 7.86 8.98
CA ASP A 38 -17.82 8.99 9.64
C ASP A 38 -16.43 8.57 10.17
N LEU A 39 -16.33 7.38 10.77
CA LEU A 39 -15.07 6.83 11.26
C LEU A 39 -14.06 6.57 10.13
N VAL A 40 -14.53 6.03 9.01
CA VAL A 40 -13.70 5.74 7.84
C VAL A 40 -13.25 7.04 7.16
N ASP A 41 -14.11 8.05 7.05
CA ASP A 41 -13.78 9.37 6.53
C ASP A 41 -12.70 10.06 7.39
N ASP A 42 -12.84 10.00 8.72
CA ASP A 42 -11.82 10.43 9.67
C ASP A 42 -10.48 9.68 9.48
N TYR A 43 -10.53 8.37 9.26
CA TYR A 43 -9.35 7.56 8.99
C TYR A 43 -8.69 7.93 7.66
N TYR A 44 -9.47 8.21 6.61
CA TYR A 44 -8.96 8.62 5.30
C TYR A 44 -8.17 9.92 5.42
N ARG A 45 -8.71 10.93 6.13
CA ARG A 45 -7.99 12.18 6.40
C ARG A 45 -6.68 11.94 7.16
N PHE A 46 -6.71 11.06 8.17
CA PHE A 46 -5.50 10.69 8.91
C PHE A 46 -4.45 10.05 7.99
N ALA A 47 -4.86 9.06 7.19
CA ALA A 47 -3.99 8.33 6.28
C ALA A 47 -3.38 9.25 5.21
N GLU A 48 -4.20 10.12 4.60
CA GLU A 48 -3.74 11.13 3.63
C GLU A 48 -2.68 12.04 4.25
N SER A 49 -2.93 12.58 5.46
CA SER A 49 -1.95 13.41 6.16
C SER A 49 -0.63 12.66 6.38
N GLN A 50 -0.66 11.40 6.80
CA GLN A 50 0.57 10.61 7.02
C GLN A 50 1.34 10.36 5.72
N VAL A 51 0.63 10.01 4.65
CA VAL A 51 1.22 9.72 3.33
C VAL A 51 1.80 10.99 2.70
N THR A 52 1.07 12.10 2.74
CA THR A 52 1.53 13.37 2.15
C THR A 52 2.70 13.97 2.93
N LYS A 53 2.77 13.83 4.25
CA LYS A 53 3.92 14.29 5.07
C LYS A 53 5.25 13.69 4.64
N SER A 54 5.26 12.47 4.10
CA SER A 54 6.45 11.81 3.58
C SER A 54 6.66 11.99 2.07
N GLY A 55 5.89 12.87 1.43
CA GLY A 55 5.98 13.16 -0.01
C GLY A 55 5.24 12.17 -0.90
N GLY A 56 4.33 11.38 -0.34
CA GLY A 56 3.52 10.41 -1.06
C GLY A 56 2.15 10.94 -1.44
N ARG A 57 1.41 10.11 -2.17
CA ARG A 57 0.01 10.33 -2.54
C ARG A 57 -0.79 9.06 -2.36
N ILE A 58 -1.98 9.17 -1.76
CA ILE A 58 -2.99 8.13 -1.85
C ILE A 58 -3.62 8.18 -3.24
N VAL A 59 -3.55 7.06 -3.96
CA VAL A 59 -4.14 6.88 -5.29
C VAL A 59 -5.63 6.60 -5.16
N LYS A 60 -5.98 5.68 -4.27
CA LYS A 60 -7.38 5.32 -3.99
C LYS A 60 -7.50 4.59 -2.66
N PHE A 61 -8.67 4.74 -2.04
CA PHE A 61 -9.15 3.87 -0.98
C PHE A 61 -10.03 2.76 -1.55
N MET A 62 -10.05 1.62 -0.87
CA MET A 62 -10.83 0.42 -1.21
C MET A 62 -11.35 -0.17 0.11
N GLY A 63 -12.43 0.41 0.65
CA GLY A 63 -12.88 0.08 2.01
C GLY A 63 -11.90 0.60 3.05
N ASP A 64 -11.44 -0.27 3.93
CA ASP A 64 -10.40 0.01 4.94
C ASP A 64 -8.97 0.01 4.39
N ALA A 65 -8.80 -0.45 3.14
CA ALA A 65 -7.51 -0.45 2.47
C ALA A 65 -7.24 0.84 1.69
N PHE A 66 -5.97 1.14 1.45
CA PHE A 66 -5.54 2.17 0.51
C PHE A 66 -4.32 1.74 -0.32
N LEU A 67 -4.26 2.28 -1.53
CA LEU A 67 -3.09 2.27 -2.40
C LEU A 67 -2.45 3.65 -2.36
N ALA A 68 -1.17 3.70 -1.99
CA ALA A 68 -0.36 4.91 -1.97
C ALA A 68 0.91 4.72 -2.81
N VAL A 69 1.43 5.81 -3.36
CA VAL A 69 2.68 5.83 -4.10
C VAL A 69 3.58 6.99 -3.67
N TRP A 70 4.89 6.77 -3.72
CA TRP A 70 5.90 7.79 -3.59
C TRP A 70 6.78 7.81 -4.83
N PRO A 71 7.17 8.99 -5.35
CA PRO A 71 8.19 9.12 -6.39
C PRO A 71 9.51 8.45 -5.99
N GLY A 72 10.28 7.97 -6.96
CA GLY A 72 11.48 7.18 -6.70
C GLY A 72 12.57 7.89 -5.89
N ASP A 73 12.72 9.20 -6.05
CA ASP A 73 13.62 10.04 -5.24
C ASP A 73 13.22 10.12 -3.75
N ARG A 74 11.96 9.75 -3.42
CA ARG A 74 11.44 9.67 -2.05
C ARG A 74 11.35 8.24 -1.52
N ALA A 75 11.62 7.22 -2.33
CA ALA A 75 11.41 5.82 -1.98
C ALA A 75 12.17 5.38 -0.71
N ALA A 76 13.42 5.83 -0.53
CA ALA A 76 14.24 5.51 0.63
C ALA A 76 13.60 6.00 1.94
N ALA A 77 13.29 7.31 2.00
CA ALA A 77 12.68 7.94 3.17
C ALA A 77 11.27 7.40 3.44
N ALA A 78 10.48 7.18 2.38
CA ALA A 78 9.15 6.60 2.48
C ALA A 78 9.19 5.18 3.05
N ALA A 79 10.03 4.29 2.51
CA ALA A 79 10.21 2.93 2.99
C ALA A 79 10.66 2.90 4.46
N ALA A 80 11.57 3.80 4.86
CA ALA A 80 12.01 3.94 6.24
C ALA A 80 10.88 4.39 7.20
N SER A 81 9.90 5.15 6.70
CA SER A 81 8.77 5.66 7.50
C SER A 81 7.63 4.67 7.70
N LEU A 82 7.57 3.58 6.93
CA LEU A 82 6.45 2.62 6.98
C LEU A 82 6.20 1.98 8.37
N PRO A 83 7.23 1.62 9.17
CA PRO A 83 7.01 1.16 10.53
C PRO A 83 6.33 2.21 11.43
N ALA A 84 6.67 3.49 11.25
CA ALA A 84 6.05 4.59 11.99
C ALA A 84 4.60 4.81 11.54
N LEU A 85 4.34 4.83 10.22
CA LEU A 85 2.98 4.88 9.66
C LEU A 85 2.09 3.79 10.27
N LYS A 86 2.59 2.54 10.30
CA LYS A 86 1.88 1.41 10.90
C LYS A 86 1.58 1.65 12.38
N ARG A 87 2.60 2.00 13.17
CA ARG A 87 2.45 2.22 14.62
C ARG A 87 1.43 3.33 14.90
N ASP A 88 1.48 4.41 14.15
CA ASP A 88 0.60 5.57 14.36
C ASP A 88 -0.84 5.25 13.94
N ALA A 89 -1.03 4.48 12.86
CA ALA A 89 -2.35 3.97 12.46
C ALA A 89 -2.93 3.00 13.50
N ASP A 90 -2.13 2.06 14.01
CA ASP A 90 -2.55 1.13 15.06
C ASP A 90 -2.99 1.87 16.32
N ALA A 91 -2.24 2.91 16.73
CA ALA A 91 -2.58 3.76 17.86
C ALA A 91 -3.82 4.63 17.60
N TRP A 92 -4.02 5.07 16.36
CA TRP A 92 -5.23 5.80 15.96
C TRP A 92 -6.48 4.94 16.11
N TRP A 93 -6.47 3.72 15.56
CA TRP A 93 -7.59 2.78 15.67
C TRP A 93 -7.84 2.33 17.12
N ALA A 94 -6.78 2.09 17.89
CA ALA A 94 -6.91 1.75 19.32
C ALA A 94 -7.62 2.85 20.11
N ARG A 95 -7.33 4.14 19.85
CA ARG A 95 -8.01 5.28 20.49
C ARG A 95 -9.49 5.40 20.12
N LYS A 96 -9.88 4.87 18.96
CA LYS A 96 -11.28 4.77 18.53
C LYS A 96 -11.98 3.52 19.11
N GLY A 97 -11.27 2.69 19.88
CA GLY A 97 -11.81 1.47 20.51
C GLY A 97 -11.76 0.23 19.62
N TRP A 98 -10.98 0.25 18.54
CA TRP A 98 -10.90 -0.86 17.58
C TRP A 98 -9.62 -1.68 17.76
N GLU A 99 -9.75 -3.01 17.64
CA GLU A 99 -8.61 -3.93 17.65
C GLU A 99 -7.84 -3.97 16.32
N SER A 100 -8.30 -3.21 15.32
CA SER A 100 -7.71 -3.20 14.00
C SER A 100 -6.23 -2.83 14.01
N ARG A 101 -5.45 -3.55 13.19
CA ARG A 101 -4.03 -3.30 12.97
C ARG A 101 -3.74 -3.16 11.49
N LEU A 102 -2.96 -2.15 11.12
CA LEU A 102 -2.53 -1.91 9.76
C LEU A 102 -1.56 -3.00 9.31
N VAL A 103 -1.81 -3.58 8.15
CA VAL A 103 -0.92 -4.45 7.39
C VAL A 103 -0.38 -3.65 6.22
N VAL A 104 0.95 -3.57 6.09
CA VAL A 104 1.59 -2.78 5.04
C VAL A 104 2.38 -3.69 4.10
N LYS A 105 2.20 -3.51 2.79
CA LYS A 105 2.95 -4.17 1.72
C LYS A 105 3.59 -3.10 0.87
N ALA A 106 4.92 -3.12 0.70
CA ALA A 106 5.61 -2.15 -0.15
C ALA A 106 6.53 -2.81 -1.16
N HIS A 107 6.52 -2.27 -2.37
CA HIS A 107 7.37 -2.73 -3.47
C HIS A 107 7.87 -1.52 -4.25
N PHE A 108 9.09 -1.59 -4.75
CA PHE A 108 9.69 -0.52 -5.55
C PHE A 108 9.91 -1.01 -6.98
N GLY A 109 9.39 -0.26 -7.96
CA GLY A 109 9.48 -0.63 -9.36
C GLY A 109 8.98 0.47 -10.29
N ARG A 110 9.10 0.22 -11.60
CA ARG A 110 8.60 1.13 -12.64
C ARG A 110 7.16 0.79 -13.01
N ALA A 111 6.26 1.75 -12.88
CA ALA A 111 4.86 1.60 -13.28
C ALA A 111 4.37 2.82 -14.04
N VAL A 112 3.36 2.64 -14.89
CA VAL A 112 2.70 3.74 -15.58
C VAL A 112 1.83 4.48 -14.58
N ALA A 113 2.08 5.77 -14.38
CA ALA A 113 1.30 6.59 -13.46
C ALA A 113 0.92 7.93 -14.07
N GLY A 114 -0.29 8.40 -13.80
CA GLY A 114 -0.81 9.64 -14.37
C GLY A 114 -2.34 9.68 -14.42
N PRO A 115 -2.92 10.67 -15.09
CA PRO A 115 -4.37 10.77 -15.28
C PRO A 115 -4.90 9.66 -16.20
N PHE A 116 -5.92 8.92 -15.76
CA PHE A 116 -6.66 7.93 -16.54
C PHE A 116 -8.14 8.32 -16.65
N GLY A 117 -8.76 7.89 -17.75
CA GLY A 117 -10.16 8.22 -18.05
C GLY A 117 -10.36 9.67 -18.49
N GLU A 118 -11.61 10.02 -18.79
CA GLU A 118 -11.99 11.33 -19.31
C GLU A 118 -11.76 12.47 -18.30
N ASN A 119 -12.03 12.21 -17.02
CA ASN A 119 -11.86 13.19 -15.94
C ASN A 119 -10.43 13.25 -15.38
N GLY A 120 -9.49 12.47 -15.95
CA GLY A 120 -8.08 12.50 -15.58
C GLY A 120 -7.77 12.06 -14.14
N ARG A 121 -8.49 11.07 -13.61
CA ARG A 121 -8.23 10.54 -12.27
C ARG A 121 -6.83 9.94 -12.22
N PHE A 122 -6.01 10.37 -11.27
CA PHE A 122 -4.67 9.79 -11.10
C PHE A 122 -4.78 8.31 -10.73
N ASP A 123 -4.07 7.46 -11.46
CA ASP A 123 -3.96 6.04 -11.18
C ASP A 123 -2.54 5.52 -11.47
N VAL A 124 -2.25 4.30 -11.04
CA VAL A 124 -1.01 3.59 -11.30
C VAL A 124 -1.31 2.19 -11.82
N ILE A 125 -0.71 1.83 -12.95
CA ILE A 125 -0.96 0.58 -13.67
C ILE A 125 0.37 -0.06 -14.05
N GLY A 126 0.49 -1.37 -13.83
CA GLY A 126 1.67 -2.13 -14.22
C GLY A 126 1.86 -3.39 -13.37
N ASN A 127 2.76 -4.27 -13.82
CA ASN A 127 3.07 -5.51 -13.12
C ASN A 127 3.59 -5.26 -11.69
N GLU A 128 4.36 -4.19 -11.49
CA GLU A 128 4.92 -3.82 -10.18
C GLU A 128 3.82 -3.49 -9.14
N VAL A 129 2.64 -3.02 -9.59
CA VAL A 129 1.47 -2.81 -8.70
C VAL A 129 0.93 -4.14 -8.22
N ASN A 130 0.86 -5.14 -9.11
CA ASN A 130 0.38 -6.49 -8.76
C ASN A 130 1.36 -7.20 -7.82
N ILE A 131 2.66 -7.04 -8.04
CA ILE A 131 3.70 -7.54 -7.13
C ILE A 131 3.47 -6.95 -5.73
N ALA A 132 3.30 -5.61 -5.62
CA ALA A 132 3.03 -4.96 -4.35
C ALA A 132 1.77 -5.52 -3.64
N ALA A 133 0.67 -5.68 -4.39
CA ALA A 133 -0.61 -6.16 -3.86
C ALA A 133 -0.52 -7.61 -3.34
N THR A 134 0.28 -8.45 -4.00
CA THR A 134 0.37 -9.89 -3.72
C THR A 134 1.43 -10.27 -2.70
N LEU A 135 2.25 -9.31 -2.23
CA LEU A 135 3.23 -9.58 -1.18
C LEU A 135 2.58 -10.23 0.06
N PRO A 136 3.12 -11.35 0.58
CA PRO A 136 2.63 -11.95 1.81
C PRO A 136 3.05 -11.10 3.00
N ALA A 137 2.09 -10.58 3.76
CA ALA A 137 2.33 -9.76 4.94
C ALA A 137 1.38 -10.11 6.07
N ARG A 138 1.91 -10.20 7.30
CA ARG A 138 1.10 -10.27 8.55
C ARG A 138 1.03 -8.94 9.28
N THR A 139 2.06 -8.11 9.14
CA THR A 139 2.19 -6.81 9.81
C THR A 139 2.76 -5.79 8.85
N ILE A 140 3.99 -6.01 8.39
CA ILE A 140 4.64 -5.23 7.35
C ILE A 140 5.53 -6.15 6.54
N ALA A 141 5.50 -6.02 5.22
CA ALA A 141 6.42 -6.68 4.31
C ALA A 141 6.85 -5.69 3.23
N ILE A 142 8.13 -5.73 2.88
CA ILE A 142 8.67 -5.00 1.75
C ILE A 142 9.39 -5.97 0.81
N SER A 143 9.30 -5.73 -0.49
CA SER A 143 10.02 -6.53 -1.48
C SER A 143 11.54 -6.30 -1.38
N PRO A 144 12.37 -7.18 -1.97
CA PRO A 144 13.81 -6.95 -2.07
C PRO A 144 14.17 -5.61 -2.71
N GLU A 145 13.41 -5.16 -3.71
CA GLU A 145 13.58 -3.87 -4.41
C GLU A 145 13.37 -2.72 -3.44
N ALA A 146 12.26 -2.71 -2.69
CA ALA A 146 11.97 -1.69 -1.70
C ALA A 146 13.01 -1.71 -0.55
N PHE A 147 13.48 -2.89 -0.14
CA PHE A 147 14.55 -3.01 0.84
C PHE A 147 15.87 -2.41 0.34
N ARG A 148 16.19 -2.53 -0.95
CA ARG A 148 17.38 -1.91 -1.56
C ARG A 148 17.30 -0.39 -1.58
N CYS A 149 16.11 0.21 -1.56
CA CYS A 149 15.96 1.66 -1.42
C CYS A 149 16.39 2.19 -0.04
N LEU A 150 16.33 1.36 1.01
CA LEU A 150 16.69 1.77 2.37
C LEU A 150 18.19 2.06 2.52
N GLY A 151 18.52 3.02 3.38
CA GLY A 151 19.88 3.24 3.87
C GLY A 151 20.37 2.09 4.76
N GLU A 152 21.69 2.03 5.00
CA GLU A 152 22.31 0.94 5.76
C GLU A 152 21.79 0.82 7.19
N ALA A 153 21.52 1.95 7.86
CA ALA A 153 21.03 1.96 9.23
C ALA A 153 19.61 1.37 9.29
N GLU A 154 18.73 1.77 8.38
CA GLU A 154 17.34 1.32 8.33
C GLU A 154 17.25 -0.17 8.00
N ARG A 155 18.13 -0.68 7.12
CA ARG A 155 18.16 -2.10 6.75
C ARG A 155 18.37 -3.03 7.95
N LYS A 156 19.05 -2.59 9.02
CA LYS A 156 19.26 -3.38 10.25
C LYS A 156 17.96 -3.73 10.97
N GLY A 157 16.89 -2.95 10.76
CA GLY A 157 15.56 -3.21 11.32
C GLY A 157 14.78 -4.31 10.60
N TRP A 158 15.29 -4.84 9.48
CA TRP A 158 14.60 -5.83 8.66
C TRP A 158 15.35 -7.16 8.67
N LYS A 159 14.59 -8.25 8.60
CA LYS A 159 15.13 -9.60 8.37
C LYS A 159 14.53 -10.19 7.11
N LYS A 160 15.34 -10.92 6.35
CA LYS A 160 14.85 -11.72 5.22
C LYS A 160 13.88 -12.76 5.75
N HIS A 161 12.71 -12.86 5.14
CA HIS A 161 11.76 -13.93 5.37
C HIS A 161 11.44 -14.59 4.03
N THR A 162 11.79 -15.87 3.91
CA THR A 162 11.40 -16.70 2.78
C THR A 162 10.25 -17.57 3.26
N PRO A 163 9.04 -17.49 2.65
CA PRO A 163 7.95 -18.41 2.98
C PRO A 163 8.37 -19.88 2.77
N GLN A 164 7.63 -20.81 3.37
CA GLN A 164 7.96 -22.24 3.30
C GLN A 164 8.00 -22.73 1.84
N VAL A 165 9.04 -23.51 1.54
CA VAL A 165 9.05 -24.39 0.37
C VAL A 165 7.97 -25.44 0.60
N VAL A 166 6.96 -25.45 -0.26
CA VAL A 166 5.90 -26.49 -0.24
C VAL A 166 6.22 -27.52 -1.31
N TYR A 167 6.01 -28.79 -0.99
CA TYR A 167 6.08 -29.89 -1.92
C TYR A 167 4.66 -30.31 -2.28
N ILE A 168 4.38 -30.49 -3.56
CA ILE A 168 3.10 -31.01 -4.07
C ILE A 168 3.35 -32.33 -4.80
N PRO A 169 2.35 -33.22 -4.89
CA PRO A 169 2.45 -34.45 -5.68
C PRO A 169 2.85 -34.14 -7.13
N SER A 170 3.63 -35.03 -7.75
CA SER A 170 4.15 -34.85 -9.12
C SER A 170 3.06 -34.85 -10.19
N ASP A 171 1.87 -35.35 -9.87
CA ASP A 171 0.69 -35.46 -10.73
C ASP A 171 -0.35 -34.36 -10.45
N ASP A 172 -0.03 -33.37 -9.62
CA ASP A 172 -0.92 -32.26 -9.33
C ASP A 172 -1.06 -31.32 -10.55
N PRO A 173 -2.27 -31.13 -11.11
CA PRO A 173 -2.47 -30.41 -12.36
C PRO A 173 -2.56 -28.88 -12.19
N ARG A 174 -2.36 -28.35 -10.97
CA ARG A 174 -2.25 -26.91 -10.76
C ARG A 174 -1.00 -26.37 -11.49
N PRO A 175 -1.06 -25.17 -12.10
CA PRO A 175 0.09 -24.59 -12.82
C PRO A 175 1.27 -24.28 -11.90
#